data_AF-A0AAW6YLT8-F1
#
_entry.id   AF-A0AAW6YLT8-F1
#
_cell.length_a   1.000
_cell.length_b   1.000
_cell.length_c   1.000
_cell.angle_alpha   90.00
_cell.angle_beta   90.00
_cell.angle_gamma   90.00
#
_symmetry.space_group_name_H-M   'P 1'
#
loop_
_entity.id
_entity.type
_entity.pdbx_description
1 polymer ?
#
loop_
_entity_poly.entity_id
_entity_poly.type
_entity_poly.pdbx_seq_one_letter_code
_entity_poly.pdbx_strand_id
1 'polypeptide(L)' 'GIFISFVLKGVFYYFATKVAHEKAYEKLTELRLDIIDHLKKLSLGFFKEHNTGELTNIVQHDVEQVEVYLAHGLPEIMS' A
#
# COMPACT_ATOMS: atom_id res chain seq x y z
N GLY A 1 -2.72 12.95 36.92
CA GLY A 1 -2.29 14.33 36.61
C GLY A 1 -2.26 14.52 35.11
N ILE A 2 -2.75 15.65 34.61
CA ILE A 2 -2.92 15.94 33.17
C ILE A 2 -1.64 15.66 32.36
N PHE A 3 -0.45 15.97 32.92
CA PHE A 3 0.84 15.72 32.29
C PHE A 3 1.09 14.24 31.92
N ILE A 4 0.73 13.31 32.82
CA ILE A 4 0.88 11.86 32.58
C ILE A 4 0.00 11.42 31.42
N SER A 5 -1.22 11.95 31.33
CA SER A 5 -2.15 11.67 30.23
C SER A 5 -1.62 12.16 28.88
N PHE A 6 -0.96 13.33 28.83
CA PHE A 6 -0.34 13.83 27.61
C PHE A 6 0.85 12.98 27.17
N VAL A 7 1.73 12.60 28.10
CA VAL A 7 2.87 11.71 27.81
C VAL A 7 2.37 10.36 27.31
N LEU A 8 1.38 9.78 27.97
CA LEU A 8 0.79 8.50 27.59
C LEU A 8 0.17 8.58 26.18
N LYS A 9 -0.61 9.63 25.90
CA LYS A 9 -1.19 9.87 24.57
C LYS A 9 -0.11 9.96 23.48
N GLY A 10 0.99 10.66 23.74
CA GLY A 10 2.10 10.79 22.80
C GLY A 10 2.75 9.45 22.47
N VAL A 11 2.99 8.62 23.50
CA VAL A 11 3.56 7.28 23.32
C VAL A 11 2.62 6.38 22.52
N PHE A 12 1.34 6.30 22.90
CA PHE A 12 0.36 5.51 22.15
C PHE A 12 0.21 5.97 20.71
N TYR A 13 0.18 7.29 20.46
CA TYR A 13 0.09 7.82 19.11
C TYR A 13 1.31 7.42 18.27
N TYR A 14 2.52 7.54 18.83
CA TYR A 14 3.74 7.12 18.15
C TYR A 14 3.70 5.63 17.75
N PHE A 15 3.33 4.76 18.68
CA PHE A 15 3.20 3.33 18.39
C PHE A 15 2.10 3.05 17.38
N ALA A 16 0.93 3.69 17.49
CA ALA A 16 -0.17 3.53 16.56
C ALA A 16 0.25 3.91 15.13
N THR A 17 0.91 5.06 14.95
CA THR A 17 1.42 5.49 13.65
C THR A 17 2.47 4.52 13.10
N LYS A 18 3.39 4.04 13.94
CA LYS A 18 4.41 3.06 13.52
C LYS A 18 3.80 1.75 13.04
N VAL A 19 2.88 1.18 13.82
CA VAL A 19 2.21 -0.08 13.47
C VAL A 19 1.36 0.10 12.22
N ALA A 20 0.65 1.23 12.09
CA ALA A 20 -0.15 1.52 10.89
C ALA A 20 0.72 1.57 9.64
N HIS A 21 1.88 2.22 9.70
CA HIS A 21 2.80 2.33 8.58
C HIS A 21 3.40 0.97 8.17
N GLU A 22 3.82 0.16 9.15
CA GLU A 22 4.33 -1.19 8.89
C GLU A 22 3.27 -2.08 8.25
N LYS A 23 2.03 -2.04 8.77
CA LYS A 23 0.90 -2.80 8.23
C LYS A 23 0.51 -2.35 6.82
N ALA A 24 0.54 -1.04 6.54
CA ALA A 24 0.29 -0.51 5.21
C ALA A 24 1.31 -1.03 4.19
N TYR A 25 2.60 -1.00 4.54
CA TYR A 25 3.66 -1.53 3.66
C TYR A 25 3.58 -3.04 3.45
N GLU A 26 3.23 -3.79 4.48
CA GLU A 26 3.01 -5.23 4.38
C GLU A 26 1.90 -5.53 3.34
N LYS A 27 0.78 -4.79 3.42
CA LYS A 27 -0.32 -4.92 2.46
C LYS A 27 0.02 -4.51 1.04
N LEU A 28 0.83 -3.47 0.86
CA LEU A 28 1.31 -3.09 -0.46
C LEU A 28 2.20 -4.17 -1.07
N THR A 29 3.07 -4.75 -0.25
CA THR A 29 3.96 -5.83 -0.70
C THR A 29 3.15 -7.06 -1.11
N GLU A 30 2.16 -7.44 -0.32
CA GLU A 30 1.23 -8.54 -0.63
C GLU A 30 0.53 -8.29 -1.98
N LEU A 31 -0.03 -7.09 -2.19
CA LEU A 31 -0.67 -6.73 -3.44
C LEU A 31 0.29 -6.82 -4.66
N ARG A 32 1.53 -6.34 -4.52
CA ARG A 32 2.55 -6.48 -5.57
C ARG A 32 2.83 -7.94 -5.90
N LEU A 33 2.93 -8.79 -4.88
CA LEU A 33 3.18 -10.22 -5.06
C LEU A 33 2.01 -10.91 -5.77
N ASP A 34 0.77 -10.57 -5.41
CA ASP A 34 -0.43 -11.11 -6.07
C ASP A 34 -0.49 -10.72 -7.55
N ILE A 35 -0.17 -9.47 -7.90
CA ILE A 35 -0.08 -9.03 -9.29
C ILE A 35 1.00 -9.81 -10.02
N ILE A 36 2.19 -9.95 -9.42
CA ILE A 36 3.29 -10.72 -10.03
C ILE A 36 2.89 -12.19 -10.23
N ASP A 37 2.21 -12.82 -9.26
CA ASP A 37 1.75 -14.20 -9.38
C ASP A 37 0.70 -14.36 -10.48
N HIS A 38 -0.17 -13.37 -10.66
CA HIS A 38 -1.09 -13.33 -11.79
C HIS A 38 -0.35 -13.20 -13.13
N LEU A 39 0.60 -12.27 -13.24
CA LEU A 39 1.40 -12.07 -14.45
C LEU A 39 2.17 -13.33 -14.84
N LYS A 40 2.72 -14.09 -13.88
CA LYS A 40 3.42 -15.36 -14.13
C LYS A 40 2.57 -16.43 -14.83
N LYS A 41 1.24 -16.36 -14.69
CA LYS A 41 0.29 -17.31 -15.30
C LYS A 41 -0.12 -16.92 -16.72
N LEU A 42 0.24 -15.71 -17.17
CA LEU A 42 -0.12 -15.20 -18.50
C LEU A 42 0.79 -15.79 -19.58
N SER A 43 0.25 -15.92 -20.79
CA SER A 43 0.99 -16.48 -21.93
C SER A 43 2.11 -15.55 -22.42
N LEU A 44 3.13 -16.12 -23.06
CA LEU A 44 4.19 -15.33 -23.71
C LEU A 44 3.66 -14.35 -24.78
N GLY A 45 2.47 -14.60 -25.34
CA GLY A 45 1.80 -13.67 -26.26
C GLY A 45 1.42 -12.35 -25.59
N PHE A 46 0.99 -12.40 -24.34
CA PHE A 46 0.68 -11.21 -23.54
C PHE A 46 1.93 -10.34 -23.33
N PHE A 47 3.06 -10.96 -22.98
CA PHE A 47 4.35 -10.26 -22.83
C PHE A 47 4.95 -9.75 -24.16
N LYS A 48 4.42 -10.20 -25.30
CA LYS A 48 4.81 -9.71 -26.62
C LYS A 48 4.00 -8.48 -27.04
N GLU A 49 2.75 -8.39 -26.59
CA GLU A 49 1.90 -7.21 -26.78
C GLU A 49 2.16 -6.11 -25.74
N HIS A 50 2.61 -6.46 -24.53
CA HIS A 50 2.85 -5.51 -23.44
C HIS A 50 4.33 -5.49 -23.08
N ASN A 51 4.92 -4.30 -23.07
CA ASN A 51 6.34 -4.19 -22.79
C ASN A 51 6.63 -4.40 -21.29
N THR A 52 7.85 -4.86 -20.96
CA THR A 52 8.23 -5.11 -19.57
C THR A 52 8.17 -3.86 -18.68
N GLY A 53 8.38 -2.67 -19.26
CA GLY A 53 8.32 -1.40 -18.54
C GLY A 53 6.90 -1.04 -18.07
N GLU A 54 5.89 -1.33 -18.88
CA GLU A 54 4.48 -1.14 -18.60
C GLU A 54 4.04 -2.05 -17.45
N LEU A 55 4.41 -3.33 -17.51
CA LEU A 55 4.13 -4.29 -16.43
C LEU A 55 4.83 -3.89 -15.11
N THR A 56 6.06 -3.37 -15.21
CA THR A 56 6.79 -2.86 -14.05
C THR A 56 6.12 -1.61 -13.48
N ASN A 57 5.62 -0.72 -14.33
CA ASN A 57 4.86 0.45 -13.91
C ASN A 57 3.56 0.07 -13.19
N ILE A 58 2.83 -0.95 -13.67
CA ILE A 58 1.63 -1.44 -13.00
C ILE A 58 1.97 -1.96 -11.59
N VAL A 59 3.02 -2.77 -11.45
CA VAL A 59 3.42 -3.31 -10.14
C VAL A 59 3.92 -2.22 -9.18
N GLN A 60 4.53 -1.15 -9.69
CA GLN A 60 5.11 -0.10 -8.85
C GLN A 60 4.15 1.07 -8.65
N HIS A 61 3.86 1.81 -9.72
CA HIS A 61 3.15 3.09 -9.69
C HIS A 61 1.64 2.90 -9.50
N ASP A 62 1.01 1.94 -10.17
CA ASP A 62 -0.45 1.75 -10.03
C ASP A 62 -0.80 1.22 -8.64
N VAL A 63 0.03 0.34 -8.08
CA VAL A 63 -0.11 -0.10 -6.69
C VAL A 63 0.04 1.05 -5.69
N GLU A 64 0.97 1.98 -5.92
CA GLU A 64 1.13 3.17 -5.08
C GLU A 64 -0.10 4.09 -5.19
N GLN A 65 -0.68 4.26 -6.38
CA GLN A 65 -1.93 5.02 -6.54
C GLN A 65 -3.11 4.36 -5.83
N VAL A 66 -3.20 3.02 -5.84
CA VAL A 66 -4.21 2.29 -5.07
C VAL A 66 -4.02 2.53 -3.57
N GLU A 67 -2.78 2.53 -3.07
CA GLU A 67 -2.48 2.87 -1.67
C GLU A 67 -2.98 4.26 -1.30
N VAL A 68 -2.60 5.27 -2.07
CA VAL A 68 -2.98 6.66 -1.83
C VAL A 68 -4.51 6.82 -1.86
N TYR A 69 -5.18 6.17 -2.82
CA TYR A 69 -6.63 6.18 -2.88
C TYR A 69 -7.28 5.53 -1.65
N LEU A 70 -6.77 4.39 -1.18
CA LEU A 70 -7.32 3.72 0.00
C LEU A 70 -7.00 4.46 1.31
N ALA A 71 -5.82 5.05 1.42
CA ALA A 71 -5.35 5.73 2.62
C ALA A 71 -5.95 7.14 2.79
N HIS A 72 -6.21 7.84 1.69
CA HIS A 72 -6.66 9.23 1.69
C HIS A 72 -8.00 9.38 0.95
N GLY A 73 -8.06 8.90 -0.30
CA GLY A 73 -9.24 9.08 -1.15
C GLY A 73 -10.52 8.48 -0.55
N LEU A 74 -10.48 7.25 -0.05
CA LEU A 74 -11.62 6.59 0.58
C LEU A 74 -12.07 7.34 1.84
N PRO A 75 -11.24 7.54 2.88
CA PRO A 75 -11.64 8.30 4.07
C PRO A 75 -12.21 9.70 3.76
N GLU A 76 -11.65 10.39 2.76
CA GLU A 76 -12.08 11.74 2.36
C GLU A 76 -13.45 11.76 1.67
N ILE A 77 -13.84 10.74 0.89
CA ILE A 77 -15.17 10.68 0.26
C ILE A 77 -16.28 10.23 1.21
N MET A 78 -15.95 9.50 2.29
CA MET A 78 -16.93 9.02 3.28
C MET A 78 -17.02 9.91 4.54
N SER A 79 -16.17 10.94 4.65
CA SER A 79 -16.26 12.01 5.66
C SER A 79 -17.18 13.13 5.20
#